data_AF-A6N064-F1
#
_entry.id   AF-A6N064-F1
#
_cell.length_a   1.000
_cell.length_b   1.000
_cell.length_c   1.000
_cell.angle_alpha   90.00
_cell.angle_beta   90.00
_cell.angle_gamma   90.00
#
_symmetry.space_group_name_H-M   'P 1'
#
loop_
_entity.id
_entity.type
_entity.pdbx_description
1 polymer ?
#
loop_
_entity_poly.entity_id
_entity_poly.type
_entity_poly.pdbx_seq_one_letter_code
_entity_poly.pdbx_strand_id
1 'polypeptide(L)'
;IVDNLNPRFNEQYTWDVFHHGTVLTIGLFDNCHISADSNHSSSPGHMDKPIGKVRIRLSTLETGRVYTHTYPLLVLHPSGVKKMGELHLAIRFTATSLLNVLFTYSRPLLPKMHYAQPLSIVQQEMLRHQAVQLVAQRLGRMEPPVRREVVEFMSDARSHLWSMRRSKANFFRLMQVFSGFIAAGKWFGDVCQWKNPVTTVLVHVLFIMLVFYPDLILPTIFLYMFLIGL
;
A
#
# COMPACT_ATOMS: atom_id res chain seq x y z
N ILE A 1 26.52 -12.85 -7.98
CA ILE A 1 27.41 -11.73 -8.37
C ILE A 1 28.01 -11.21 -7.09
N VAL A 2 29.34 -11.27 -6.94
CA VAL A 2 30.04 -10.85 -5.72
C VAL A 2 30.71 -9.49 -6.00
N ASP A 3 30.67 -8.61 -5.01
CA ASP A 3 31.38 -7.32 -4.99
C ASP A 3 31.15 -6.42 -6.22
N ASN A 4 29.88 -6.19 -6.57
CA ASN A 4 29.51 -5.27 -7.66
C ASN A 4 28.32 -4.40 -7.27
N LEU A 5 28.49 -3.08 -7.34
CA LEU A 5 27.45 -2.08 -7.06
C LEU A 5 26.42 -1.96 -8.20
N ASN A 6 26.76 -2.43 -9.40
CA ASN A 6 25.89 -2.45 -10.59
C ASN A 6 25.74 -3.88 -11.14
N PRO A 7 25.07 -4.79 -10.40
CA PRO A 7 24.88 -6.16 -10.86
C PRO A 7 23.98 -6.21 -12.11
N ARG A 8 24.39 -6.99 -13.11
CA ARG A 8 23.59 -7.28 -14.30
C ARG A 8 23.28 -8.77 -14.33
N PHE A 9 22.03 -9.12 -14.05
CA PHE A 9 21.57 -10.51 -14.05
C PHE A 9 21.29 -11.01 -15.49
N ASN A 10 20.66 -10.17 -16.32
CA ASN A 10 20.26 -10.51 -17.69
C ASN A 10 19.45 -11.82 -17.79
N GLU A 11 18.69 -12.15 -16.75
CA GLU A 11 17.85 -13.34 -16.71
C GLU A 11 16.44 -13.03 -17.20
N GLN A 12 15.87 -13.98 -17.94
CA GLN A 12 14.49 -13.92 -18.39
C GLN A 12 13.71 -15.09 -17.80
N TYR A 13 12.59 -14.78 -17.16
CA TYR A 13 11.70 -15.76 -16.57
C TYR A 13 10.30 -15.64 -17.16
N THR A 14 9.64 -16.79 -17.32
CA THR A 14 8.26 -16.89 -17.80
C THR A 14 7.47 -17.74 -16.84
N TRP A 15 6.31 -17.27 -16.42
CA TRP A 15 5.42 -17.98 -15.50
C TRP A 15 3.99 -17.88 -15.98
N ASP A 16 3.24 -18.97 -15.81
CA ASP A 16 1.82 -18.99 -16.13
C ASP A 16 1.01 -18.29 -15.03
N VAL A 17 0.20 -17.32 -15.45
CA VAL A 17 -0.63 -16.52 -14.55
C VAL A 17 -2.09 -16.89 -14.72
N PHE A 18 -2.69 -17.47 -13.69
CA PHE A 18 -4.10 -17.90 -13.70
C PHE A 18 -5.07 -16.81 -13.27
N HIS A 19 -4.61 -15.81 -12.50
CA HIS A 19 -5.45 -14.73 -12.00
C HIS A 19 -4.87 -13.37 -12.37
N HIS A 20 -5.70 -12.50 -12.95
CA HIS A 20 -5.27 -11.17 -13.36
C HIS A 20 -5.00 -10.22 -12.18
N GLY A 21 -5.58 -10.50 -10.99
CA GLY A 21 -5.29 -9.79 -9.74
C GLY A 21 -3.92 -10.10 -9.12
N THR A 22 -3.11 -10.93 -9.78
CA THR A 22 -1.78 -11.30 -9.28
C THR A 22 -0.86 -10.08 -9.24
N VAL A 23 -0.10 -9.97 -8.16
CA VAL A 23 0.91 -8.92 -7.96
C VAL A 23 2.28 -9.58 -8.05
N LEU A 24 3.03 -9.24 -9.10
CA LEU A 24 4.43 -9.64 -9.21
C LEU A 24 5.23 -8.85 -8.18
N THR A 25 5.89 -9.55 -7.27
CA THR A 25 6.74 -8.96 -6.25
C THR A 25 8.17 -9.39 -6.49
N ILE A 26 9.07 -8.44 -6.69
CA ILE A 26 10.48 -8.68 -6.91
C ILE A 26 11.23 -8.07 -5.74
N GLY A 27 12.01 -8.89 -5.03
CA GLY A 27 12.83 -8.47 -3.90
C GLY A 27 14.30 -8.65 -4.23
N LEU A 28 15.11 -7.64 -3.91
CA LEU A 28 16.56 -7.72 -3.99
C LEU A 28 17.12 -7.86 -2.58
N PHE A 29 17.99 -8.84 -2.40
CA PHE A 29 18.61 -9.16 -1.12
C PHE A 29 20.13 -9.26 -1.30
N ASP A 30 20.84 -8.80 -0.28
CA ASP A 30 22.27 -9.06 -0.14
C ASP A 30 22.46 -10.48 0.41
N ASN A 31 23.14 -11.32 -0.36
CA ASN A 31 23.32 -12.73 -0.04
C ASN A 31 24.53 -12.87 0.89
N CYS A 32 24.29 -13.13 2.17
CA CYS A 32 25.36 -13.33 3.15
C CYS A 32 25.90 -14.77 3.17
N HIS A 33 25.33 -15.71 2.39
CA HIS A 33 25.69 -17.13 2.42
C HIS A 33 27.15 -17.43 2.00
N ILE A 34 27.77 -16.56 1.20
CA ILE A 34 29.14 -16.75 0.69
C ILE A 34 30.19 -16.49 1.79
N SER A 35 29.86 -15.68 2.80
CA SER A 35 30.74 -15.39 3.93
C SER A 35 30.64 -16.42 5.07
N ALA A 36 29.75 -17.42 4.94
CA ALA A 36 29.44 -18.40 5.98
C ALA A 36 30.50 -19.50 6.14
N ASP A 37 31.17 -19.88 5.05
CA ASP A 37 32.08 -21.03 5.03
C ASP A 37 33.36 -20.79 5.86
N SER A 38 33.65 -19.56 6.28
CA SER A 38 34.87 -19.26 7.04
C SER A 38 34.72 -19.28 8.56
N ASN A 39 33.52 -19.27 9.15
CA ASN A 39 33.39 -19.29 10.61
C ASN A 39 32.04 -19.86 11.09
N HIS A 40 32.10 -21.03 11.72
CA HIS A 40 31.05 -21.65 12.52
C HIS A 40 30.61 -20.69 13.66
N SER A 41 29.60 -19.85 13.43
CA SER A 41 28.76 -19.32 14.51
C SER A 41 27.47 -18.71 13.97
N SER A 42 26.34 -19.23 14.46
CA SER A 42 25.00 -18.68 14.29
C SER A 42 24.87 -17.33 15.00
N SER A 43 25.50 -16.29 14.46
CA SER A 43 25.37 -14.91 14.94
C SER A 43 24.30 -14.15 14.14
N PRO A 44 23.48 -13.28 14.78
CA PRO A 44 22.38 -12.54 14.14
C PRO A 44 22.83 -11.52 13.07
N GLY A 45 24.14 -11.35 12.85
CA GLY A 45 24.71 -10.56 11.76
C GLY A 45 24.71 -11.27 10.40
N HIS A 46 24.45 -12.57 10.38
CA HIS A 46 24.40 -13.40 9.17
C HIS A 46 22.94 -13.60 8.76
N MET A 47 22.20 -12.53 8.46
CA MET A 47 20.84 -12.59 7.88
C MET A 47 20.86 -11.88 6.53
N ASP A 48 20.15 -12.41 5.54
CA ASP A 48 20.12 -11.79 4.21
C ASP A 48 19.42 -10.44 4.31
N LYS A 49 20.16 -9.36 4.02
CA LYS A 49 19.66 -8.00 4.22
C LYS A 49 18.83 -7.57 3.01
N PRO A 50 17.58 -7.14 3.20
CA PRO A 50 16.76 -6.66 2.09
C PRO A 50 17.28 -5.29 1.59
N ILE A 51 17.58 -5.21 0.30
CA ILE A 51 17.96 -3.96 -0.39
C ILE A 51 16.72 -3.23 -0.90
N GLY A 52 15.67 -3.95 -1.27
CA GLY A 52 14.40 -3.36 -1.69
C GLY A 52 13.39 -4.36 -2.23
N LYS A 53 12.14 -3.91 -2.33
CA LYS A 53 11.02 -4.68 -2.87
C LYS A 53 10.21 -3.81 -3.82
N VAL A 54 9.95 -4.33 -5.01
CA VAL A 54 9.09 -3.72 -6.03
C VAL A 54 7.85 -4.58 -6.19
N ARG A 55 6.67 -3.95 -6.20
CA ARG A 55 5.38 -4.62 -6.40
C ARG A 55 4.72 -4.07 -7.65
N ILE A 56 4.48 -4.94 -8.62
CA ILE A 56 3.90 -4.59 -9.92
C ILE A 56 2.61 -5.38 -10.04
N ARG A 57 1.48 -4.68 -10.08
CA ARG A 57 0.19 -5.32 -10.27
C ARG A 57 0.04 -5.61 -11.76
N LEU A 58 -0.20 -6.87 -12.11
CA LEU A 58 -0.33 -7.24 -13.53
C LEU A 58 -1.52 -6.54 -14.20
N SER A 59 -2.52 -6.14 -13.41
CA SER A 59 -3.68 -5.42 -13.92
C SER A 59 -3.44 -4.00 -14.42
N THR A 60 -2.25 -3.44 -14.21
CA THR A 60 -1.90 -2.13 -14.77
C THR A 60 -1.12 -2.26 -16.08
N LEU A 61 -0.82 -3.48 -16.52
CA LEU A 61 -0.03 -3.74 -17.72
C LEU A 61 -0.96 -4.07 -18.90
N GLU A 62 -0.69 -3.45 -20.05
CA GLU A 62 -1.37 -3.78 -21.30
C GLU A 62 -0.86 -5.11 -21.87
N THR A 63 -1.78 -5.89 -22.46
CA THR A 63 -1.45 -7.15 -23.13
C THR A 63 -0.63 -6.93 -24.39
N GLY A 64 0.47 -7.67 -24.54
CA GLY A 64 1.34 -7.63 -25.71
C GLY A 64 2.38 -6.49 -25.70
N ARG A 65 2.28 -5.55 -24.76
CA ARG A 65 3.24 -4.45 -24.64
C ARG A 65 4.41 -4.82 -23.74
N VAL A 66 5.61 -4.40 -24.14
CA VAL A 66 6.81 -4.51 -23.32
C VAL A 66 7.02 -3.21 -22.56
N TYR A 67 7.03 -3.30 -21.24
CA TYR A 67 7.31 -2.18 -20.34
C TYR A 67 8.76 -2.27 -19.86
N THR A 68 9.58 -1.30 -20.24
CA THR A 68 10.96 -1.16 -19.78
C THR A 68 11.05 0.06 -18.88
N HIS A 69 11.07 -0.16 -17.57
CA HIS A 69 11.08 0.93 -16.58
C HIS A 69 12.14 0.71 -15.50
N THR A 70 12.60 1.82 -14.95
CA THR A 70 13.44 1.89 -13.75
C THR A 70 12.56 2.02 -12.51
N TYR A 71 12.64 1.03 -11.64
CA TYR A 71 11.90 1.02 -10.38
C TYR A 71 12.84 1.35 -9.21
N PRO A 72 12.58 2.40 -8.42
CA PRO A 72 13.42 2.70 -7.26
C PRO A 72 13.24 1.63 -6.18
N LEU A 73 14.35 1.10 -5.69
CA LEU A 73 14.38 0.17 -4.56
C LEU A 73 14.30 0.96 -3.26
N LEU A 74 13.16 0.83 -2.59
CA LEU A 74 12.87 1.51 -1.33
C LEU A 74 12.83 0.49 -0.19
N VAL A 75 13.54 0.78 0.89
CA VAL A 75 13.47 -0.01 2.14
C VAL A 75 13.10 0.90 3.29
N LEU A 76 12.26 0.35 4.16
CA LEU A 76 11.92 0.98 5.42
C LEU A 76 12.95 0.59 6.48
N HIS A 77 13.79 1.53 6.86
CA HIS A 77 14.70 1.43 8.00
C HIS A 77 14.08 2.14 9.22
N PRO A 78 14.47 1.81 10.48
CA PRO A 78 14.04 2.56 11.66
C PRO A 78 14.27 4.07 11.56
N SER A 79 15.31 4.51 10.84
CA SER A 79 15.65 5.91 10.61
C SER A 79 14.84 6.59 9.48
N GLY A 80 14.11 5.84 8.66
CA GLY A 80 13.35 6.41 7.54
C GLY A 80 13.18 5.48 6.34
N VAL A 81 12.48 5.97 5.32
CA VAL A 81 12.49 5.31 4.01
C VAL A 81 13.76 5.74 3.31
N LYS A 82 14.63 4.79 2.97
CA LYS A 82 15.87 5.06 2.25
C LYS A 82 15.81 4.40 0.89
N LYS A 83 16.15 5.17 -0.14
CA LYS A 83 16.35 4.67 -1.51
C LYS A 83 17.72 3.98 -1.54
N MET A 84 17.73 2.68 -1.81
CA MET A 84 18.95 1.88 -1.82
C MET A 84 19.51 1.68 -3.23
N GLY A 85 18.68 1.87 -4.26
CA GLY A 85 19.10 1.73 -5.65
C GLY A 85 17.93 1.86 -6.62
N GLU A 86 18.18 1.46 -7.86
CA GLU A 86 17.18 1.37 -8.93
C GLU A 86 17.30 0.02 -9.61
N LEU A 87 16.15 -0.54 -9.98
CA LEU A 87 16.04 -1.83 -10.63
C LEU A 87 15.47 -1.63 -12.03
N HIS A 88 16.27 -1.94 -13.05
CA HIS A 88 15.85 -1.93 -14.44
C HIS A 88 15.15 -3.24 -14.77
N LEU A 89 13.86 -3.18 -15.15
CA LEU A 89 13.07 -4.35 -15.50
C LEU A 89 12.38 -4.17 -16.84
N ALA A 90 12.35 -5.26 -17.62
CA ALA A 90 11.54 -5.40 -18.80
C ALA A 90 10.44 -6.43 -18.52
N ILE A 91 9.17 -6.01 -18.58
CA ILE A 91 8.03 -6.88 -18.28
C ILE A 91 7.10 -6.89 -19.48
N ARG A 92 6.64 -8.09 -19.85
CA ARG A 92 5.66 -8.30 -20.91
C ARG A 92 4.54 -9.17 -20.37
N PHE A 93 3.31 -8.67 -20.46
CA PHE A 93 2.14 -9.45 -20.11
C PHE A 93 1.47 -9.95 -21.39
N THR A 94 1.25 -11.25 -21.50
CA THR A 94 0.58 -11.88 -22.64
C THR A 94 -0.61 -12.68 -22.14
N ALA A 95 -1.79 -12.34 -22.63
CA ALA A 95 -3.02 -13.09 -22.36
C ALA A 95 -3.48 -13.78 -23.65
N THR A 96 -3.94 -15.03 -23.55
CA THR A 96 -4.44 -15.81 -24.70
C THR A 96 -5.81 -15.34 -25.19
N SER A 97 -6.67 -14.84 -24.29
CA SER A 97 -7.99 -14.31 -24.64
C SER A 97 -8.47 -13.27 -23.63
N LEU A 98 -8.87 -12.10 -24.11
CA LEU A 98 -9.46 -11.03 -23.27
C LEU A 98 -10.79 -11.46 -22.64
N LEU A 99 -11.58 -12.29 -23.33
CA LEU A 99 -12.84 -12.82 -22.80
C LEU A 99 -12.58 -13.70 -21.57
N ASN A 100 -11.54 -14.52 -21.60
CA ASN A 100 -11.18 -15.36 -20.46
C ASN A 100 -10.69 -14.50 -19.27
N VAL A 101 -9.96 -13.43 -19.56
CA VAL A 101 -9.54 -12.46 -18.52
C VAL A 101 -10.76 -11.81 -17.88
N LEU A 102 -11.70 -11.28 -18.68
CA LEU A 102 -12.95 -10.68 -18.20
C LEU A 102 -13.80 -11.68 -17.40
N PHE A 103 -13.89 -12.92 -17.86
CA PHE A 103 -14.61 -13.97 -17.14
C PHE A 103 -13.96 -14.30 -15.79
N THR A 104 -12.63 -14.25 -15.70
CA THR A 104 -11.91 -14.46 -14.45
C THR A 104 -12.25 -13.37 -13.42
N TYR A 105 -12.50 -12.13 -13.85
CA TYR A 105 -12.96 -11.06 -12.96
C TYR A 105 -14.37 -11.27 -12.42
N SER A 106 -15.23 -11.98 -13.16
CA SER A 106 -16.59 -12.29 -12.71
C SER A 106 -16.66 -13.39 -11.65
N ARG A 107 -15.57 -14.16 -11.46
CA ARG A 107 -15.53 -15.25 -10.50
C ARG A 107 -15.19 -14.75 -9.10
N PRO A 108 -15.92 -15.19 -8.06
CA PRO A 108 -15.59 -14.84 -6.68
C PRO A 108 -14.20 -15.37 -6.30
N LEU A 109 -13.40 -14.54 -5.63
CA LEU A 109 -12.02 -14.84 -5.24
C LEU A 109 -11.93 -15.95 -4.18
N LEU A 110 -12.97 -16.08 -3.35
CA LEU A 110 -13.01 -17.02 -2.24
C LEU A 110 -14.04 -18.14 -2.51
N PRO A 111 -13.85 -19.33 -1.94
CA PRO A 111 -14.88 -20.36 -1.95
C PRO A 111 -16.17 -19.87 -1.28
N LYS A 112 -17.33 -20.34 -1.75
CA LYS A 112 -18.67 -19.94 -1.25
C LYS A 112 -18.81 -20.02 0.28
N MET A 113 -18.15 -20.98 0.92
CA MET A 113 -18.16 -21.17 2.37
C MET A 113 -17.70 -19.92 3.15
N HIS A 114 -16.66 -19.22 2.67
CA HIS A 114 -16.11 -18.06 3.38
C HIS A 114 -17.00 -16.82 3.30
N TYR A 115 -17.97 -16.79 2.37
CA TYR A 115 -18.98 -15.74 2.31
C TYR A 115 -20.13 -15.99 3.30
N ALA A 116 -20.44 -17.25 3.60
CA ALA A 116 -21.45 -17.62 4.59
C ALA A 116 -20.90 -17.55 6.03
N GLN A 117 -19.64 -17.91 6.22
CA GLN A 117 -18.95 -17.89 7.50
C GLN A 117 -17.60 -17.16 7.35
N PRO A 118 -17.55 -15.84 7.59
CA PRO A 118 -16.31 -15.10 7.47
C PRO A 118 -15.31 -15.51 8.56
N LEU A 119 -14.04 -15.61 8.19
CA LEU A 119 -12.96 -15.80 9.15
C LEU A 119 -12.79 -14.54 9.99
N SER A 120 -12.58 -14.71 11.30
CA SER A 120 -12.21 -13.56 12.13
C SER A 120 -10.82 -13.03 11.73
N ILE A 121 -10.61 -11.72 11.90
CA ILE A 121 -9.34 -11.05 11.57
C ILE A 121 -8.16 -11.72 12.28
N VAL A 122 -8.36 -12.15 13.53
CA VAL A 122 -7.34 -12.84 14.33
C VAL A 122 -7.01 -14.22 13.76
N GLN A 123 -8.02 -15.01 13.37
CA GLN A 123 -7.80 -16.31 12.75
C GLN A 123 -7.12 -16.19 11.40
N GLN A 124 -7.51 -15.20 10.59
CA GLN A 124 -6.87 -14.95 9.29
C GLN A 124 -5.38 -14.62 9.47
N GLU A 125 -5.04 -13.81 10.47
CA GLU A 125 -3.65 -13.46 10.76
C GLU A 125 -2.85 -14.66 11.27
N MET A 126 -3.44 -15.48 12.14
CA MET A 126 -2.82 -16.72 12.61
C MET A 126 -2.53 -17.69 11.46
N LEU A 127 -3.52 -17.92 10.59
CA LEU A 127 -3.37 -18.78 9.41
C LEU A 127 -2.31 -18.24 8.45
N ARG A 128 -2.26 -16.92 8.27
CA ARG A 128 -1.24 -16.26 7.44
C ARG A 128 0.16 -16.51 8.00
N HIS A 129 0.36 -16.34 9.30
CA HIS A 129 1.65 -16.63 9.95
C HIS A 129 2.06 -18.10 9.79
N GLN A 130 1.14 -19.04 10.02
CA GLN A 130 1.41 -20.46 9.83
C GLN A 130 1.76 -20.81 8.38
N ALA A 131 1.03 -20.24 7.41
CA ALA A 131 1.29 -20.42 5.99
C ALA A 131 2.69 -19.91 5.60
N VAL A 132 3.07 -18.72 6.07
CA VAL A 132 4.42 -18.16 5.84
C VAL A 132 5.50 -19.06 6.43
N GLN A 133 5.31 -19.57 7.65
CA GLN A 133 6.28 -20.46 8.29
C GLN A 133 6.45 -21.77 7.50
N LEU A 134 5.36 -22.35 7.00
CA LEU A 134 5.39 -23.56 6.20
C LEU A 134 6.08 -23.33 4.85
N VAL A 135 5.78 -22.21 4.18
CA VAL A 135 6.45 -21.83 2.93
C VAL A 135 7.94 -21.61 3.16
N ALA A 136 8.33 -20.93 4.25
CA ALA A 136 9.73 -20.75 4.61
C ALA A 136 10.47 -22.07 4.85
N GLN A 137 9.83 -23.02 5.53
CA GLN A 137 10.41 -24.35 5.74
C GLN A 137 10.58 -25.13 4.43
N ARG A 138 9.63 -25.01 3.49
CA ARG A 138 9.71 -25.67 2.18
C ARG A 138 10.79 -25.04 1.30
N LEU A 139 10.84 -23.71 1.21
CA LEU A 139 11.83 -22.99 0.40
C LEU A 139 13.25 -23.10 0.97
N GLY A 140 13.40 -23.32 2.28
CA GLY A 140 14.71 -23.59 2.89
C GLY A 140 15.29 -24.95 2.53
N ARG A 141 14.49 -25.87 1.96
CA ARG A 141 14.95 -27.19 1.47
C ARG A 141 15.19 -27.21 -0.04
N MET A 142 14.94 -26.10 -0.73
CA MET A 142 15.21 -25.98 -2.18
C MET A 142 16.70 -25.74 -2.41
N GLU A 143 17.17 -26.01 -3.63
CA GLU A 143 18.51 -25.63 -4.09
C GLU A 143 18.38 -24.48 -5.10
N PRO A 144 18.87 -23.27 -4.81
CA PRO A 144 19.52 -22.81 -3.57
C PRO A 144 18.53 -22.59 -2.39
N PRO A 145 18.99 -22.74 -1.13
CA PRO A 145 18.11 -22.61 0.03
C PRO A 145 17.72 -21.15 0.26
N VAL A 146 16.42 -20.88 0.27
CA VAL A 146 15.89 -19.54 0.59
C VAL A 146 15.63 -19.43 2.08
N ARG A 147 16.23 -18.42 2.71
CA ARG A 147 16.13 -18.24 4.16
C ARG A 147 14.78 -17.69 4.59
N ARG A 148 14.43 -17.95 5.85
CA ARG A 148 13.12 -17.58 6.42
C ARG A 148 12.88 -16.06 6.39
N GLU A 149 13.91 -15.25 6.60
CA GLU A 149 13.81 -13.79 6.58
C GLU A 149 13.42 -13.23 5.21
N VAL A 150 13.89 -13.85 4.12
CA VAL A 150 13.54 -13.48 2.75
C VAL A 150 12.05 -13.71 2.54
N VAL A 151 11.55 -14.88 2.97
CA VAL A 151 10.13 -15.24 2.85
C VAL A 151 9.25 -14.35 3.73
N GLU A 152 9.65 -14.07 4.97
CA GLU A 152 8.92 -13.16 5.87
C GLU A 152 8.87 -11.73 5.30
N PHE A 153 9.96 -11.25 4.70
CA PHE A 153 10.01 -9.94 4.07
C PHE A 153 9.15 -9.87 2.79
N MET A 154 9.20 -10.90 1.95
CA MET A 154 8.43 -10.97 0.71
C MET A 154 6.92 -11.07 0.98
N SER A 155 6.53 -11.86 1.99
CA SER A 155 5.14 -12.10 2.38
C SER A 155 4.51 -10.97 3.21
N ASP A 156 5.25 -9.90 3.52
CA ASP A 156 4.81 -8.81 4.40
C ASP A 156 4.29 -9.36 5.76
N ALA A 157 4.90 -10.45 6.26
CA ALA A 157 4.55 -11.14 7.51
C ALA A 157 4.47 -10.17 8.71
N ARG A 158 5.27 -9.10 8.69
CA ARG A 158 5.37 -8.13 9.78
C ARG A 158 4.61 -6.81 9.54
N SER A 159 3.91 -6.69 8.41
CA SER A 159 3.29 -5.40 8.00
C SER A 159 2.07 -4.98 8.81
N HIS A 160 1.43 -5.93 9.52
CA HIS A 160 0.29 -5.65 10.40
C HIS A 160 0.71 -5.17 11.80
N LEU A 161 2.01 -5.12 12.10
CA LEU A 161 2.47 -4.53 13.35
C LEU A 161 2.13 -3.03 13.37
N TRP A 162 1.44 -2.61 14.42
CA TRP A 162 1.14 -1.20 14.66
C TRP A 162 2.44 -0.41 14.68
N SER A 163 2.61 0.50 13.72
CA SER A 163 3.71 1.46 13.68
C SER A 163 3.20 2.86 14.04
N MET A 164 3.83 3.48 15.05
CA MET A 164 3.58 4.87 15.46
C MET A 164 3.69 5.86 14.28
N ARG A 165 4.53 5.56 13.29
CA ARG A 165 4.68 6.39 12.09
C ARG A 165 3.46 6.32 11.17
N ARG A 166 2.86 5.13 11.02
CA ARG A 166 1.65 4.92 10.19
C ARG A 166 0.43 5.57 10.85
N SER A 167 0.30 5.46 12.17
CA SER A 167 -0.76 6.15 12.92
C SER A 167 -0.60 7.67 12.83
N LYS A 168 0.63 8.21 12.99
CA LYS A 168 0.88 9.65 12.84
C LYS A 168 0.58 10.16 11.42
N ALA A 169 0.97 9.43 10.38
CA ALA A 169 0.66 9.80 9.00
C ALA A 169 -0.86 9.77 8.71
N ASN A 170 -1.55 8.74 9.19
CA ASN A 170 -3.01 8.69 9.09
C ASN A 170 -3.69 9.80 9.91
N PHE A 171 -3.15 10.13 11.08
CA PHE A 171 -3.63 11.25 11.90
C PHE A 171 -3.43 12.58 11.19
N PHE A 172 -2.30 12.83 10.52
CA PHE A 172 -2.10 14.05 9.75
C PHE A 172 -3.03 14.15 8.54
N ARG A 173 -3.27 13.04 7.83
CA ARG A 173 -4.28 13.02 6.76
C ARG A 173 -5.67 13.34 7.29
N LEU A 174 -6.02 12.75 8.43
CA LEU A 174 -7.27 13.01 9.11
C LEU A 174 -7.36 14.48 9.55
N MET A 175 -6.29 15.04 10.12
CA MET A 175 -6.19 16.45 10.49
C MET A 175 -6.35 17.38 9.29
N GLN A 176 -5.83 17.00 8.11
CA GLN A 176 -6.00 17.77 6.88
C GLN A 176 -7.46 17.73 6.38
N VAL A 177 -8.17 16.61 6.56
CA VAL A 177 -9.62 16.56 6.27
C VAL A 177 -10.39 17.43 7.27
N PHE A 178 -10.01 17.40 8.54
CA PHE A 178 -10.66 18.18 9.59
C PHE A 178 -10.22 19.65 9.64
N SER A 179 -9.18 20.07 8.93
CA SER A 179 -8.70 21.45 8.99
C SER A 179 -9.75 22.45 8.51
N GLY A 180 -10.57 22.07 7.52
CA GLY A 180 -11.71 22.86 7.07
C GLY A 180 -12.78 23.03 8.16
N PHE A 181 -13.14 21.94 8.84
CA PHE A 181 -14.09 21.97 9.96
C PHE A 181 -13.56 22.77 11.16
N ILE A 182 -12.27 22.63 11.48
CA ILE A 182 -11.63 23.39 12.56
C ILE A 182 -11.58 24.90 12.22
N ALA A 183 -11.30 25.24 10.95
CA ALA A 183 -11.33 26.63 10.50
C ALA A 183 -12.75 27.22 10.54
N ALA A 184 -13.75 26.46 10.10
CA ALA A 184 -15.16 26.85 10.20
C ALA A 184 -15.60 27.03 11.66
N GLY A 185 -15.18 26.15 12.57
CA GLY A 185 -15.46 26.26 14.00
C GLY A 185 -14.81 27.50 14.64
N LYS A 186 -13.58 27.83 14.26
CA LYS A 186 -12.91 29.07 14.70
C LYS A 186 -13.62 30.32 14.16
N TRP A 187 -13.99 30.32 12.88
CA TRP A 187 -14.77 31.40 12.28
C TRP A 187 -16.11 31.60 12.98
N PHE A 188 -16.82 30.51 13.29
CA PHE A 188 -18.06 30.56 14.06
C PHE A 188 -17.83 31.13 15.48
N GLY A 189 -16.75 30.73 16.15
CA GLY A 189 -16.34 31.31 17.43
C GLY A 189 -16.05 32.81 17.35
N ASP A 190 -15.38 33.27 16.29
CA ASP A 190 -15.11 34.70 16.05
C ASP A 190 -16.42 35.48 15.77
N VAL A 191 -17.40 34.85 15.13
CA VAL A 191 -18.75 35.40 14.93
C VAL A 191 -19.50 35.51 16.27
N CYS A 192 -19.41 34.51 17.14
CA CYS A 192 -20.02 34.58 18.47
C CYS A 192 -19.35 35.60 19.41
N GLN A 193 -18.07 35.90 19.21
CA GLN A 193 -17.32 36.87 20.02
C GLN A 193 -17.40 38.31 19.52
N TRP A 194 -18.21 38.59 18.48
CA TRP A 194 -18.42 39.94 17.94
C TRP A 194 -17.14 40.69 17.54
N LYS A 195 -16.08 39.96 17.15
CA LYS A 195 -14.81 40.60 16.73
C LYS A 195 -14.99 41.51 15.51
N ASN A 196 -15.89 41.13 14.60
CA ASN A 196 -16.25 41.91 13.40
C ASN A 196 -17.77 42.14 13.38
N PRO A 197 -18.27 43.23 13.99
CA PRO A 197 -19.70 43.46 14.22
C PRO A 197 -20.53 43.51 12.92
N VAL A 198 -19.94 43.95 11.80
CA VAL A 198 -20.61 43.98 10.50
C VAL A 198 -20.89 42.56 9.98
N THR A 199 -19.91 41.65 10.08
CA THR A 199 -20.06 40.27 9.61
C THR A 199 -20.99 39.45 10.51
N THR A 200 -21.01 39.72 11.81
CA THR A 200 -21.91 39.02 12.74
C THR A 200 -23.35 39.41 12.51
N VAL A 201 -23.65 40.70 12.35
CA VAL A 201 -25.00 41.19 12.02
C VAL A 201 -25.49 40.57 10.70
N LEU A 202 -24.64 40.52 9.67
CA LEU A 202 -24.98 39.89 8.38
C LEU A 202 -25.37 38.41 8.54
N VAL A 203 -24.58 37.64 9.31
CA VAL A 203 -24.85 36.21 9.57
C VAL A 203 -26.15 36.01 10.33
N HIS A 204 -26.46 36.86 11.32
CA HIS A 204 -27.71 36.78 12.08
C HIS A 204 -28.93 37.16 11.23
N VAL A 205 -28.81 38.18 10.37
CA VAL A 205 -29.88 38.55 9.41
C VAL A 205 -30.14 37.41 8.43
N LEU A 206 -29.09 36.79 7.89
CA LEU A 206 -29.21 35.65 6.98
C LEU A 206 -29.85 34.44 7.68
N PHE A 207 -29.46 34.15 8.94
CA PHE A 207 -30.07 33.11 9.74
C PHE A 207 -31.56 33.35 9.98
N ILE A 208 -31.94 34.57 10.36
CA ILE A 208 -33.34 34.95 10.57
C ILE A 208 -34.14 34.79 9.26
N MET A 209 -33.60 35.25 8.13
CA MET A 209 -34.21 35.07 6.81
C MET A 209 -34.46 33.58 6.49
N LEU A 210 -33.49 32.72 6.79
CA LEU A 210 -33.58 31.28 6.54
C LEU A 210 -34.64 30.59 7.42
N VAL A 211 -34.83 31.07 8.66
CA VAL A 211 -35.86 30.57 9.58
C VAL A 211 -37.26 30.99 9.12
N PHE A 212 -37.41 32.20 8.56
CA PHE A 212 -38.69 32.66 8.03
C PHE A 212 -39.05 32.05 6.67
N TYR A 213 -38.06 31.64 5.87
CA TYR A 213 -38.24 31.05 4.54
C TYR A 213 -37.50 29.71 4.41
N PRO A 214 -38.03 28.60 4.95
CA PRO A 214 -37.36 27.30 4.93
C PRO A 214 -37.17 26.74 3.52
N ASP A 215 -37.97 27.16 2.54
CA ASP A 215 -37.83 26.75 1.14
C ASP A 215 -36.52 27.26 0.49
N LEU A 216 -35.91 28.31 1.03
CA LEU A 216 -34.64 28.87 0.55
C LEU A 216 -33.39 28.12 1.08
N ILE A 217 -33.55 27.17 2.01
CA ILE A 217 -32.43 26.42 2.60
C ILE A 217 -31.69 25.61 1.53
N LEU A 218 -32.41 24.86 0.70
CA LEU A 218 -31.80 24.01 -0.34
C LEU A 218 -31.06 24.83 -1.42
N PRO A 219 -31.68 25.87 -2.02
CA PRO A 219 -31.01 26.70 -3.03
C PRO A 219 -29.75 27.39 -2.52
N THR A 220 -29.76 27.89 -1.28
CA THR A 220 -28.61 28.59 -0.69
C THR A 220 -27.45 27.65 -0.43
N ILE A 221 -27.70 26.42 0.04
CA ILE A 221 -26.66 25.40 0.21
C ILE A 221 -26.05 25.00 -1.14
N PHE A 222 -26.87 24.78 -2.17
CA PHE A 222 -26.36 24.43 -3.51
C PHE A 222 -25.53 25.55 -4.13
N LEU A 223 -25.96 26.81 -4.00
CA LEU A 223 -25.20 27.96 -4.47
C LEU A 223 -23.86 28.08 -3.73
N TYR A 224 -23.86 27.85 -2.41
CA TYR A 224 -22.65 27.90 -1.60
C TYR A 224 -21.66 26.78 -1.94
N MET A 225 -22.14 25.54 -2.14
CA MET A 225 -21.33 24.41 -2.63
C MET A 225 -20.72 24.71 -4.00
N PHE A 226 -21.51 25.27 -4.92
CA PHE A 226 -21.06 25.66 -6.26
C PHE A 226 -19.99 26.76 -6.22
N LEU A 227 -20.17 27.78 -5.38
CA LEU A 227 -19.23 28.90 -5.26
C LEU A 227 -17.89 28.47 -4.62
N ILE A 228 -17.92 27.49 -3.72
CA ILE A 228 -16.75 26.93 -3.05
C ILE A 228 -16.01 25.91 -3.93
N GLY A 229 -16.65 25.39 -4.98
CA GLY A 229 -16.03 24.48 -5.94
C GLY A 229 -15.74 23.10 -5.35
N LEU A 230 -16.69 22.58 -4.55
CA LEU A 230 -16.68 21.18 -4.11
C LEU A 230 -17.26 20.26 -5.18
#